data_AF-A0A7S4KIY7-F1
#
_entry.id   AF-A0A7S4KIY7-F1
#
_cell.length_a   1.000
_cell.length_b   1.000
_cell.length_c   1.000
_cell.angle_alpha   90.00
_cell.angle_beta   90.00
_cell.angle_gamma   90.00
#
_symmetry.space_group_name_H-M   'P 1'
#
loop_
_entity.id
_entity.type
_entity.pdbx_description
1 polymer ?
#
loop_
_entity_poly.entity_id
_entity_poly.type
_entity_poly.pdbx_seq_one_letter_code
_entity_poly.pdbx_strand_id
1 'polypeptide(L)'
;VCCLLLLLVFVLMLLFRFLFVFLAIAVLRCDSRPGDVEVIVSDEAGQRLSVQPQQLSWEKKTAPSSQVLSIDINQQFQTIHGFGGSFLRSGALTLNQLPLEKQDEVLKKLFDPEEGAGFTVGKVPIGACDYCPLTASPNETRWWSYRKNPLEPFSLGPDLEEPGGTVPYVMRAVQYIQQSKTPLWLQSTIDYPPRWMLEGDLPGATVNPLFYGPLAQYYLDFVQHFEDASGVPIHYLSLFNEPIDSYTNITTAAIGDLLVNHVFPTLSEAGS
;
A
#
# COMPACT_ATOMS: atom_id res chain seq x y z
N VAL A 1 68.52 -21.47 30.17
CA VAL A 1 67.20 -21.63 30.83
C VAL A 1 66.19 -20.59 30.36
N CYS A 2 66.53 -19.30 30.29
CA CYS A 2 65.59 -18.23 29.88
C CYS A 2 65.03 -18.36 28.44
N CYS A 3 65.87 -18.67 27.43
CA CYS A 3 65.39 -18.84 26.04
C CYS A 3 64.46 -20.04 25.83
N LEU A 4 64.66 -21.15 26.55
CA LEU A 4 63.81 -22.34 26.42
C LEU A 4 62.40 -22.07 26.97
N LEU A 5 62.30 -21.32 28.08
CA LEU A 5 61.02 -20.92 28.65
C LEU A 5 60.23 -20.00 27.71
N LEU A 6 60.90 -19.03 27.08
CA LEU A 6 60.28 -18.12 26.11
C LEU A 6 59.76 -18.85 24.88
N LEU A 7 60.51 -19.84 24.37
CA LEU A 7 60.07 -20.65 23.24
C LEU A 7 58.85 -21.51 23.60
N LEU A 8 58.85 -22.09 24.81
CA LEU A 8 57.73 -22.91 25.29
C LEU A 8 56.45 -22.09 25.45
N VAL A 9 56.56 -20.87 26.01
CA VAL A 9 55.44 -19.92 26.13
C VAL A 9 54.92 -19.51 24.76
N PHE A 10 55.81 -19.25 23.80
CA PHE A 10 55.42 -18.87 22.44
C PHE A 10 54.70 -19.99 21.70
N VAL A 11 55.18 -21.24 21.84
CA VAL A 11 54.52 -22.43 21.29
C VAL A 11 53.17 -22.68 21.97
N LEU A 12 53.07 -22.51 23.30
CA LEU A 12 51.80 -22.63 24.02
C LEU A 12 50.79 -21.57 23.56
N MET A 13 51.23 -20.32 23.36
CA MET A 13 50.38 -19.22 22.88
C MET A 13 49.90 -19.45 21.44
N LEU A 14 50.75 -20.02 20.57
CA LEU A 14 50.37 -20.43 19.22
C LEU A 14 49.32 -21.56 19.26
N LEU A 15 49.55 -22.60 20.06
CA LEU A 15 48.60 -23.70 20.24
C LEU A 15 47.26 -23.21 20.80
N PHE A 16 47.27 -22.27 21.76
CA PHE A 16 46.05 -21.65 22.30
C PHE A 16 45.31 -20.82 21.24
N ARG A 17 46.03 -20.07 20.39
CA ARG A 17 45.42 -19.33 19.27
C ARG A 17 44.79 -20.26 18.24
N PHE A 18 45.48 -21.36 17.87
CA PHE A 18 44.92 -22.35 16.95
C PHE A 18 43.69 -23.06 17.54
N LEU A 19 43.70 -23.39 18.83
CA LEU A 19 42.55 -23.98 19.52
C LEU A 19 41.34 -23.03 19.51
N PHE A 20 41.55 -21.72 19.74
CA PHE A 20 40.48 -20.72 19.66
C PHE A 20 39.94 -20.52 18.25
N VAL A 21 40.79 -20.55 17.22
CA VAL A 21 40.35 -20.46 15.82
C VAL A 21 39.53 -21.69 15.42
N PHE A 22 39.94 -22.90 15.82
CA PHE A 22 39.15 -24.11 15.57
C PHE A 22 37.84 -24.13 16.34
N LEU A 23 37.81 -23.64 17.59
CA LEU A 23 36.59 -23.52 18.38
C LEU A 23 35.63 -22.47 17.77
N ALA A 24 36.15 -21.36 17.26
CA ALA A 24 35.36 -20.34 16.58
C ALA A 24 34.78 -20.84 15.24
N ILE A 25 35.52 -21.66 14.49
CA ILE A 25 35.03 -22.30 13.25
C ILE A 25 34.00 -23.39 13.55
N ALA A 26 34.14 -24.11 14.69
CA ALA A 26 33.16 -25.11 15.11
C ALA A 26 31.82 -24.51 15.58
N VAL A 27 31.84 -23.29 16.13
CA VAL A 27 30.63 -22.53 16.54
C VAL A 27 29.96 -21.83 15.34
N LEU A 28 30.66 -21.66 14.22
CA LEU A 28 30.11 -21.19 12.93
C LEU A 28 29.49 -22.32 12.09
N ARG A 29 29.20 -23.49 12.67
CA ARG A 29 28.18 -24.37 12.09
C ARG A 29 26.84 -23.68 12.28
N CYS A 30 26.45 -22.94 11.25
CA CYS A 30 25.06 -22.63 10.99
C CYS A 30 24.35 -23.97 10.78
N ASP A 31 23.93 -24.62 11.86
CA ASP A 31 22.78 -25.52 11.81
C ASP A 31 21.61 -24.61 11.46
N SER A 32 21.41 -24.36 10.16
CA SER A 32 20.18 -23.81 9.65
C SER A 32 19.10 -24.85 9.92
N ARG A 33 18.61 -24.87 11.17
CA ARG A 33 17.37 -25.57 11.48
C ARG A 33 16.33 -24.96 10.53
N PRO A 34 15.65 -25.78 9.72
CA PRO A 34 14.53 -25.29 8.97
C PRO A 34 13.60 -24.54 9.94
N GLY A 35 13.18 -23.33 9.57
CA GLY A 35 12.27 -22.55 10.41
C GLY A 35 10.97 -23.30 10.66
N ASP A 36 10.29 -22.98 11.76
CA ASP A 36 8.99 -23.55 12.04
C ASP A 36 8.00 -23.22 10.90
N VAL A 37 7.16 -24.18 10.53
CA VAL A 37 6.11 -23.99 9.52
C VAL A 37 4.80 -23.72 10.25
N GLU A 38 4.27 -22.52 10.07
CA GLU A 38 2.93 -22.17 10.53
C GLU A 38 1.90 -22.44 9.44
N VAL A 39 0.77 -23.02 9.82
CA VAL A 39 -0.36 -23.27 8.92
C VAL A 39 -1.57 -22.51 9.42
N ILE A 40 -2.08 -21.61 8.59
CA ILE A 40 -3.28 -20.80 8.87
C ILE A 40 -4.39 -21.25 7.93
N VAL A 41 -5.57 -21.54 8.46
CA VAL A 41 -6.71 -22.05 7.67
C VAL A 41 -7.96 -21.20 7.86
N SER A 42 -8.64 -20.97 6.74
CA SER A 42 -10.02 -20.48 6.68
C SER A 42 -10.83 -21.41 5.77
N ASP A 43 -12.01 -21.83 6.20
CA ASP A 43 -12.86 -22.77 5.45
C ASP A 43 -14.37 -22.51 5.61
N GLU A 44 -15.18 -23.21 4.83
CA GLU A 44 -16.65 -23.13 4.91
C GLU A 44 -17.19 -23.69 6.24
N ALA A 45 -16.47 -24.61 6.88
CA ALA A 45 -16.86 -25.25 8.13
C ALA A 45 -16.77 -24.31 9.35
N GLY A 46 -16.06 -23.19 9.23
CA GLY A 46 -16.06 -22.12 10.24
C GLY A 46 -14.68 -21.71 10.73
N GLN A 47 -13.60 -22.30 10.22
CA GLN A 47 -12.25 -21.82 10.54
C GLN A 47 -12.05 -20.42 9.96
N ARG A 48 -11.47 -19.52 10.75
CA ARG A 48 -11.29 -18.11 10.38
C ARG A 48 -9.88 -17.69 10.79
N LEU A 49 -8.97 -17.67 9.82
CA LEU A 49 -7.54 -17.37 10.02
C LEU A 49 -6.96 -18.14 11.22
N SER A 50 -7.34 -19.42 11.32
CA SER A 50 -7.07 -20.24 12.50
C SER A 50 -5.70 -20.91 12.35
N VAL A 51 -4.79 -20.58 13.25
CA VAL A 51 -3.49 -21.24 13.36
C VAL A 51 -3.70 -22.69 13.78
N GLN A 52 -3.17 -23.63 12.98
CA GLN A 52 -3.36 -25.05 13.23
C GLN A 52 -2.36 -25.54 14.30
N PRO A 53 -2.82 -26.37 15.25
CA PRO A 53 -1.94 -26.89 16.30
C PRO A 53 -0.95 -27.95 15.77
N GLN A 54 -1.21 -28.49 14.58
CA GLN A 54 -0.32 -29.45 13.96
C GLN A 54 0.87 -28.72 13.34
N GLN A 55 1.99 -28.72 14.06
CA GLN A 55 3.26 -28.27 13.53
C GLN A 55 3.72 -29.24 12.45
N LEU A 56 3.84 -28.76 11.21
CA LEU A 56 4.48 -29.54 10.15
C LEU A 56 5.96 -29.68 10.50
N SER A 57 6.45 -30.92 10.54
CA SER A 57 7.87 -31.20 10.73
C SER A 57 8.56 -31.35 9.39
N TRP A 58 9.76 -30.80 9.30
CA TRP A 58 10.63 -31.03 8.15
C TRP A 58 11.12 -32.47 8.15
N GLU A 59 10.82 -33.18 7.06
CA GLU A 59 11.22 -34.57 6.88
C GLU A 59 12.16 -34.70 5.68
N LYS A 60 13.12 -35.62 5.78
CA LYS A 60 13.89 -36.02 4.60
C LYS A 60 12.95 -36.75 3.65
N LYS A 61 12.96 -36.37 2.38
CA LYS A 61 12.20 -37.07 1.34
C LYS A 61 12.68 -38.52 1.23
N THR A 62 11.85 -39.48 1.65
CA THR A 62 12.16 -40.91 1.69
C THR A 62 11.52 -41.71 0.55
N ALA A 63 10.46 -41.20 -0.08
CA ALA A 63 9.78 -41.85 -1.21
C ALA A 63 9.15 -40.82 -2.18
N PRO A 64 8.85 -41.21 -3.43
CA PRO A 64 8.05 -40.38 -4.34
C PRO A 64 6.62 -40.23 -3.80
N SER A 65 6.19 -39.00 -3.54
CA SER A 65 4.78 -38.67 -3.33
C SER A 65 4.14 -38.30 -4.68
N SER A 66 2.88 -38.68 -4.89
CA SER A 66 2.12 -38.37 -6.11
C SER A 66 1.69 -36.91 -6.21
N GLN A 67 1.77 -36.15 -5.12
CA GLN A 67 1.42 -34.73 -5.07
C GLN A 67 2.53 -33.96 -4.36
N VAL A 68 3.46 -33.41 -5.14
CA VAL A 68 4.59 -32.63 -4.64
C VAL A 68 4.58 -31.27 -5.30
N LEU A 69 4.44 -30.22 -4.49
CA LEU A 69 4.73 -28.85 -4.90
C LEU A 69 6.20 -28.57 -4.60
N SER A 70 6.97 -28.19 -5.62
CA SER A 70 8.39 -27.84 -5.48
C SER A 70 8.56 -26.34 -5.68
N ILE A 71 9.34 -25.70 -4.80
CA ILE A 71 9.66 -24.27 -4.88
C ILE A 71 11.13 -24.15 -5.27
N ASP A 72 11.43 -23.47 -6.38
CA ASP A 72 12.80 -23.09 -6.74
C ASP A 72 13.08 -21.65 -6.27
N ILE A 73 13.88 -21.51 -5.21
CA ILE A 73 14.23 -20.22 -4.61
C ILE A 73 15.18 -19.37 -5.48
N ASN A 74 15.77 -19.95 -6.53
CA ASN A 74 16.61 -19.22 -7.49
C ASN A 74 15.77 -18.61 -8.63
N GLN A 75 14.53 -19.05 -8.79
CA GLN A 75 13.60 -18.49 -9.75
C GLN A 75 12.80 -17.35 -9.10
N GLN A 76 13.17 -16.12 -9.44
CA GLN A 76 12.51 -14.91 -8.94
C GLN A 76 11.51 -14.35 -9.95
N PHE A 77 10.46 -13.70 -9.43
CA PHE A 77 9.43 -13.00 -10.22
C PHE A 77 9.29 -11.55 -9.72
N GLN A 78 8.07 -11.00 -9.70
CA GLN A 78 7.81 -9.64 -9.24
C GLN A 78 8.01 -9.46 -7.73
N THR A 79 8.35 -8.25 -7.34
CA THR A 79 8.26 -7.79 -5.94
C THR A 79 6.80 -7.48 -5.59
N ILE A 80 6.38 -7.84 -4.38
CA ILE A 80 5.05 -7.52 -3.85
C ILE A 80 5.20 -6.35 -2.88
N HIS A 81 4.57 -5.20 -3.18
CA HIS A 81 4.58 -4.04 -2.27
C HIS A 81 3.61 -4.21 -1.10
N GLY A 82 2.48 -4.91 -1.30
CA GLY A 82 1.56 -5.24 -0.23
C GLY A 82 0.15 -5.55 -0.74
N PHE A 83 -0.80 -5.56 0.19
CA PHE A 83 -2.22 -5.79 -0.04
C PHE A 83 -3.05 -4.81 0.80
N GLY A 84 -4.30 -4.55 0.40
CA GLY A 84 -5.21 -3.73 1.19
C GLY A 84 -6.49 -3.35 0.44
N GLY A 85 -6.98 -2.13 0.67
CA GLY A 85 -8.31 -1.69 0.25
C GLY A 85 -8.41 -0.20 -0.07
N SER A 86 -9.62 0.28 -0.35
CA SER A 86 -9.84 1.69 -0.70
C SER A 86 -10.22 2.53 0.52
N PHE A 87 -9.59 3.69 0.66
CA PHE A 87 -9.96 4.73 1.62
C PHE A 87 -11.09 5.59 1.03
N LEU A 88 -12.31 5.10 1.15
CA LEU A 88 -13.52 5.76 0.62
C LEU A 88 -14.19 6.64 1.69
N ARG A 89 -14.83 7.74 1.28
CA ARG A 89 -15.65 8.58 2.17
C ARG A 89 -16.74 7.77 2.87
N SER A 90 -17.44 6.89 2.15
CA SER A 90 -18.43 5.99 2.77
C SER A 90 -17.81 5.06 3.83
N GLY A 91 -16.57 4.60 3.62
CA GLY A 91 -15.81 3.82 4.60
C GLY A 91 -15.53 4.63 5.87
N ALA A 92 -15.04 5.86 5.72
CA ALA A 92 -14.82 6.78 6.83
C ALA A 92 -16.13 7.08 7.59
N LEU A 93 -17.21 7.43 6.86
CA LEU A 93 -18.52 7.70 7.44
C LEU A 93 -19.08 6.48 8.20
N THR A 94 -18.91 5.27 7.65
CA THR A 94 -19.39 4.03 8.28
C THR A 94 -18.59 3.71 9.53
N LEU A 95 -17.26 3.81 9.46
CA LEU A 95 -16.37 3.63 10.61
C LEU A 95 -16.76 4.59 11.73
N ASN A 96 -16.94 5.87 11.39
CA ASN A 96 -17.26 6.93 12.34
C ASN A 96 -18.68 6.87 12.95
N GLN A 97 -19.52 5.90 12.58
CA GLN A 97 -20.77 5.60 13.31
C GLN A 97 -20.52 4.79 14.59
N LEU A 98 -19.35 4.15 14.72
CA LEU A 98 -18.98 3.38 15.90
C LEU A 98 -18.44 4.30 17.02
N PRO A 99 -18.50 3.88 18.30
CA PRO A 99 -17.70 4.50 19.37
C PRO A 99 -16.20 4.45 19.04
N LEU A 100 -15.43 5.44 19.51
CA LEU A 100 -14.01 5.59 19.16
C LEU A 100 -13.19 4.31 19.40
N GLU A 101 -13.44 3.62 20.53
CA GLU A 101 -12.73 2.38 20.87
C GLU A 101 -12.99 1.27 19.85
N LYS A 102 -14.20 1.23 19.27
CA LYS A 102 -14.56 0.25 18.23
C LYS A 102 -14.03 0.65 16.86
N GLN A 103 -13.89 1.94 16.58
CA GLN A 103 -13.19 2.41 15.39
C GLN A 103 -11.73 1.95 15.42
N ASP A 104 -11.06 2.14 16.57
CA ASP A 104 -9.68 1.73 16.78
C ASP A 104 -9.51 0.20 16.68
N GLU A 105 -10.44 -0.58 17.22
CA GLU A 105 -10.45 -2.04 17.07
C GLU A 105 -10.50 -2.46 15.58
N VAL A 106 -11.36 -1.82 14.77
CA VAL A 106 -11.47 -2.10 13.34
C VAL A 106 -10.17 -1.73 12.62
N LEU A 107 -9.64 -0.52 12.83
CA LEU A 107 -8.40 -0.08 12.20
C LEU A 107 -7.22 -0.97 12.57
N LYS A 108 -7.09 -1.34 13.85
CA LYS A 108 -6.08 -2.29 14.31
C LYS A 108 -6.21 -3.62 13.58
N LYS A 109 -7.41 -4.19 13.49
CA LYS A 109 -7.63 -5.47 12.80
C LYS A 109 -7.32 -5.43 11.30
N LEU A 110 -7.39 -4.27 10.66
CA LEU A 110 -7.04 -4.12 9.24
C LEU A 110 -5.55 -3.88 9.01
N PHE A 111 -4.93 -3.01 9.82
CA PHE A 111 -3.64 -2.39 9.49
C PHE A 111 -2.49 -2.82 10.39
N ASP A 112 -2.77 -3.32 11.60
CA ASP A 112 -1.72 -3.81 12.51
C ASP A 112 -1.10 -5.10 11.93
N PRO A 113 0.24 -5.20 11.83
CA PRO A 113 0.90 -6.36 11.23
C PRO A 113 0.95 -7.59 12.14
N GLU A 114 0.75 -7.43 13.46
CA GLU A 114 0.83 -8.53 14.43
C GLU A 114 -0.57 -8.97 14.88
N GLU A 115 -1.45 -8.01 15.14
CA GLU A 115 -2.79 -8.26 15.67
C GLU A 115 -3.90 -8.18 14.62
N GLY A 116 -3.57 -7.82 13.37
CA GLY A 116 -4.49 -7.59 12.26
C GLY A 116 -4.03 -8.23 10.94
N ALA A 117 -4.61 -7.75 9.83
CA ALA A 117 -4.32 -8.24 8.49
C ALA A 117 -3.05 -7.63 7.87
N GLY A 118 -2.42 -6.65 8.52
CA GLY A 118 -1.18 -6.03 8.05
C GLY A 118 -1.30 -5.33 6.68
N PHE A 119 -2.45 -4.72 6.38
CA PHE A 119 -2.62 -4.01 5.12
C PHE A 119 -1.68 -2.82 4.98
N THR A 120 -1.06 -2.71 3.81
CA THR A 120 0.02 -1.74 3.50
C THR A 120 -0.17 -1.08 2.14
N VAL A 121 -1.29 -1.34 1.46
CA VAL A 121 -1.66 -0.69 0.19
C VAL A 121 -3.06 -0.08 0.31
N GLY A 122 -3.20 1.17 -0.14
CA GLY A 122 -4.44 1.93 -0.11
C GLY A 122 -4.79 2.56 -1.45
N LYS A 123 -6.06 2.53 -1.86
CA LYS A 123 -6.57 3.36 -2.97
C LYS A 123 -7.32 4.57 -2.42
N VAL A 124 -6.93 5.79 -2.81
CA VAL A 124 -7.62 7.04 -2.47
C VAL A 124 -8.21 7.66 -3.73
N PRO A 125 -9.54 7.76 -3.88
CA PRO A 125 -10.15 8.47 -5.01
C PRO A 125 -9.77 9.96 -5.01
N ILE A 126 -9.62 10.53 -6.20
CA ILE A 126 -9.45 11.97 -6.40
C ILE A 126 -10.83 12.58 -6.60
N GLY A 127 -11.39 13.19 -5.55
CA GLY A 127 -12.69 13.84 -5.56
C GLY A 127 -13.85 12.86 -5.41
N ALA A 128 -14.96 13.15 -6.09
CA ALA A 128 -16.14 12.29 -6.06
C ALA A 128 -15.90 10.91 -6.68
N CYS A 129 -16.45 9.88 -6.05
CA CYS A 129 -16.68 8.56 -6.62
C CYS A 129 -18.11 8.09 -6.32
N ASP A 130 -18.53 6.98 -6.89
CA ASP A 130 -19.82 6.32 -6.63
C ASP A 130 -20.08 6.02 -5.14
N TYR A 131 -19.03 5.80 -4.35
CA TYR A 131 -19.04 5.58 -2.89
C TYR A 131 -18.81 6.85 -2.04
N CYS A 132 -19.10 8.04 -2.58
CA CYS A 132 -19.07 9.32 -1.84
C CYS A 132 -20.48 9.93 -1.72
N PRO A 133 -21.26 9.63 -0.66
CA PRO A 133 -22.54 10.31 -0.44
C PRO A 133 -22.29 11.73 0.07
N LEU A 134 -22.70 12.75 -0.69
CA LEU A 134 -22.65 14.14 -0.24
C LEU A 134 -24.02 14.82 -0.14
N THR A 135 -25.11 14.19 -0.58
CA THR A 135 -26.45 14.77 -0.43
C THR A 135 -27.50 13.74 -0.04
N ALA A 136 -28.46 14.19 0.77
CA ALA A 136 -29.68 13.46 1.12
C ALA A 136 -30.72 13.46 -0.02
N SER A 137 -30.38 13.99 -1.20
CA SER A 137 -31.29 14.14 -2.33
C SER A 137 -30.99 13.08 -3.38
N PRO A 138 -31.91 12.13 -3.65
CA PRO A 138 -31.72 11.10 -4.67
C PRO A 138 -31.61 11.63 -6.11
N ASN A 139 -31.86 12.94 -6.33
CA ASN A 139 -31.90 13.56 -7.66
C ASN A 139 -30.75 14.56 -7.91
N GLU A 140 -29.87 14.81 -6.96
CA GLU A 140 -28.66 15.62 -7.21
C GLU A 140 -27.50 14.69 -7.52
N THR A 141 -26.86 14.89 -8.66
CA THR A 141 -25.71 14.10 -9.08
C THR A 141 -24.64 14.16 -7.98
N ARG A 142 -24.16 12.99 -7.53
CA ARG A 142 -23.18 12.74 -6.45
C ARG A 142 -21.77 13.27 -6.79
N TRP A 143 -21.69 14.40 -7.47
CA TRP A 143 -20.50 14.90 -8.13
C TRP A 143 -20.00 16.18 -7.48
N TRP A 144 -18.71 16.19 -7.19
CA TRP A 144 -17.95 17.33 -6.70
C TRP A 144 -16.48 17.15 -7.09
N SER A 145 -15.73 18.24 -7.04
CA SER A 145 -14.29 18.27 -7.29
C SER A 145 -13.64 19.31 -6.40
N TYR A 146 -12.32 19.28 -6.28
CA TYR A 146 -11.55 20.22 -5.46
C TYR A 146 -11.45 21.62 -6.08
N ARG A 147 -11.94 21.82 -7.32
CA ARG A 147 -11.93 23.10 -8.02
C ARG A 147 -13.21 23.30 -8.86
N LYS A 148 -14.11 24.15 -8.36
CA LYS A 148 -15.46 24.35 -8.92
C LYS A 148 -15.49 25.03 -10.29
N ASN A 149 -14.57 25.94 -10.57
CA ASN A 149 -14.43 26.63 -11.86
C ASN A 149 -12.96 27.05 -12.09
N PRO A 150 -12.57 27.51 -13.30
CA PRO A 150 -11.18 27.85 -13.61
C PRO A 150 -10.54 28.96 -12.76
N LEU A 151 -11.34 29.82 -12.13
CA LEU A 151 -10.88 30.97 -11.34
C LEU A 151 -10.77 30.67 -9.84
N GLU A 152 -11.31 29.55 -9.38
CA GLU A 152 -11.29 29.17 -7.96
C GLU A 152 -9.98 28.44 -7.61
N PRO A 153 -9.46 28.62 -6.39
CA PRO A 153 -8.33 27.84 -5.91
C PRO A 153 -8.69 26.36 -5.75
N PHE A 154 -7.67 25.49 -5.85
CA PHE A 154 -7.80 24.10 -5.43
C PHE A 154 -8.00 24.01 -3.92
N SER A 155 -8.91 23.14 -3.46
CA SER A 155 -9.12 22.89 -2.04
C SER A 155 -9.51 21.44 -1.79
N LEU A 156 -8.71 20.75 -0.96
CA LEU A 156 -9.02 19.41 -0.47
C LEU A 156 -10.24 19.35 0.45
N GLY A 157 -10.81 20.49 0.87
CA GLY A 157 -11.84 20.66 1.90
C GLY A 157 -12.63 19.39 2.29
N PRO A 158 -13.44 18.80 1.39
CA PRO A 158 -14.23 17.61 1.71
C PRO A 158 -13.41 16.44 2.26
N ASP A 159 -12.20 16.21 1.81
CA ASP A 159 -11.32 15.12 2.26
C ASP A 159 -10.63 15.39 3.59
N LEU A 160 -10.64 16.63 4.06
CA LEU A 160 -10.16 17.03 5.38
C LEU A 160 -11.27 16.98 6.44
N GLU A 161 -12.54 16.96 6.03
CA GLU A 161 -13.70 17.05 6.92
C GLU A 161 -14.03 15.73 7.61
N GLU A 162 -14.02 15.70 8.94
CA GLU A 162 -14.65 14.62 9.70
C GLU A 162 -16.19 14.74 9.64
N PRO A 163 -16.96 13.63 9.64
CA PRO A 163 -16.53 12.25 9.80
C PRO A 163 -16.23 11.51 8.47
N GLY A 164 -16.13 12.21 7.34
CA GLY A 164 -16.08 11.58 6.01
C GLY A 164 -14.74 11.71 5.27
N GLY A 165 -13.80 12.44 5.82
CA GLY A 165 -12.56 12.80 5.17
C GLY A 165 -11.66 11.60 4.96
N THR A 166 -11.11 11.47 3.75
CA THR A 166 -10.14 10.43 3.44
C THR A 166 -8.79 10.70 4.09
N VAL A 167 -8.42 11.98 4.30
CA VAL A 167 -7.15 12.36 4.94
C VAL A 167 -7.11 11.89 6.40
N PRO A 168 -8.07 12.22 7.28
CA PRO A 168 -8.08 11.69 8.64
C PRO A 168 -8.13 10.16 8.70
N TYR A 169 -8.87 9.52 7.79
CA TYR A 169 -8.96 8.07 7.71
C TYR A 169 -7.59 7.44 7.39
N VAL A 170 -6.86 7.97 6.41
CA VAL A 170 -5.49 7.54 6.09
C VAL A 170 -4.56 7.77 7.29
N MET A 171 -4.59 8.96 7.89
CA MET A 171 -3.73 9.28 9.05
C MET A 171 -3.93 8.31 10.22
N ARG A 172 -5.17 7.91 10.50
CA ARG A 172 -5.46 6.93 11.56
C ARG A 172 -4.98 5.53 11.20
N ALA A 173 -5.11 5.11 9.94
CA ALA A 173 -4.58 3.83 9.49
C ALA A 173 -3.04 3.77 9.64
N VAL A 174 -2.35 4.85 9.29
CA VAL A 174 -0.88 4.96 9.39
C VAL A 174 -0.37 4.71 10.81
N GLN A 175 -1.12 5.08 11.85
CA GLN A 175 -0.72 4.85 13.25
C GLN A 175 -0.52 3.35 13.57
N TYR A 176 -1.28 2.47 12.93
CA TYR A 176 -1.12 1.01 13.08
C TYR A 176 -0.06 0.45 12.13
N ILE A 177 0.06 1.02 10.93
CA ILE A 177 1.04 0.58 9.93
C ILE A 177 2.47 0.93 10.34
N GLN A 178 2.69 2.00 11.11
CA GLN A 178 4.04 2.40 11.58
C GLN A 178 4.77 1.32 12.37
N GLN A 179 4.06 0.31 12.88
CA GLN A 179 4.65 -0.86 13.53
C GLN A 179 5.21 -1.89 12.53
N SER A 180 4.82 -1.79 11.26
CA SER A 180 5.29 -2.61 10.16
C SER A 180 6.66 -2.17 9.65
N LYS A 181 7.38 -3.09 9.02
CA LYS A 181 8.61 -2.80 8.25
C LYS A 181 8.33 -2.23 6.86
N THR A 182 7.05 -2.19 6.46
CA THR A 182 6.61 -1.74 5.14
C THR A 182 5.78 -0.46 5.28
N PRO A 183 6.06 0.60 4.51
CA PRO A 183 5.25 1.83 4.54
C PRO A 183 3.87 1.60 3.91
N LEU A 184 2.95 2.55 4.12
CA LEU A 184 1.68 2.59 3.39
C LEU A 184 1.92 3.10 1.96
N TRP A 185 1.64 2.25 0.97
CA TRP A 185 1.66 2.62 -0.45
C TRP A 185 0.27 3.11 -0.88
N LEU A 186 0.18 4.34 -1.37
CA LEU A 186 -1.08 4.89 -1.85
C LEU A 186 -1.13 4.95 -3.37
N GLN A 187 -2.25 4.48 -3.92
CA GLN A 187 -2.64 4.70 -5.30
C GLN A 187 -3.82 5.67 -5.35
N SER A 188 -3.80 6.62 -6.29
CA SER A 188 -4.95 7.47 -6.57
C SER A 188 -5.41 7.39 -8.02
N THR A 189 -6.70 7.64 -8.20
CA THR A 189 -7.37 7.67 -9.50
C THR A 189 -8.60 8.56 -9.42
N ILE A 190 -9.02 9.12 -10.55
CA ILE A 190 -10.22 9.96 -10.63
C ILE A 190 -11.32 9.23 -11.39
N ASP A 191 -12.55 9.35 -10.88
CA ASP A 191 -13.76 8.93 -11.61
C ASP A 191 -14.26 10.12 -12.45
N TYR A 192 -14.31 11.30 -11.83
CA TYR A 192 -14.90 12.50 -12.42
C TYR A 192 -14.03 13.75 -12.24
N PRO A 193 -13.35 14.22 -13.30
CA PRO A 193 -12.69 15.53 -13.30
C PRO A 193 -13.65 16.70 -13.01
N PRO A 194 -13.12 17.90 -12.72
CA PRO A 194 -13.91 19.12 -12.63
C PRO A 194 -14.89 19.28 -13.82
N ARG A 195 -16.17 19.55 -13.56
CA ARG A 195 -17.25 19.52 -14.57
C ARG A 195 -17.00 20.45 -15.76
N TRP A 196 -16.29 21.55 -15.52
CA TRP A 196 -15.92 22.53 -16.54
C TRP A 196 -14.81 22.05 -17.49
N MET A 197 -14.14 20.93 -17.19
CA MET A 197 -13.19 20.26 -18.07
C MET A 197 -13.85 19.17 -18.95
N LEU A 198 -15.15 18.91 -18.76
CA LEU A 198 -15.87 17.79 -19.36
C LEU A 198 -16.93 18.25 -20.38
N GLU A 199 -17.14 17.44 -21.40
CA GLU A 199 -18.19 17.56 -22.41
C GLU A 199 -19.21 16.42 -22.29
N GLY A 200 -20.50 16.73 -22.50
CA GLY A 200 -21.58 15.77 -22.29
C GLY A 200 -22.03 15.66 -20.83
N ASP A 201 -22.88 14.68 -20.55
CA ASP A 201 -23.50 14.45 -19.24
C ASP A 201 -22.79 13.34 -18.46
N LEU A 202 -22.90 13.41 -17.13
CA LEU A 202 -22.39 12.37 -16.24
C LEU A 202 -23.50 11.35 -15.93
N PRO A 203 -23.17 10.04 -15.84
CA PRO A 203 -21.89 9.43 -16.22
C PRO A 203 -21.69 9.35 -17.75
N GLY A 204 -20.44 9.23 -18.19
CA GLY A 204 -20.08 9.05 -19.61
C GLY A 204 -19.60 10.32 -20.32
N ALA A 205 -19.48 11.45 -19.61
CA ALA A 205 -18.89 12.67 -20.15
C ALA A 205 -17.45 12.43 -20.59
N THR A 206 -16.99 13.16 -21.61
CA THR A 206 -15.63 13.06 -22.15
C THR A 206 -14.77 14.23 -21.69
N VAL A 207 -13.46 14.01 -21.56
CA VAL A 207 -12.52 15.09 -21.26
C VAL A 207 -12.29 15.93 -22.50
N ASN A 208 -12.49 17.24 -22.40
CA ASN A 208 -12.15 18.15 -23.50
C ASN A 208 -10.61 18.37 -23.53
N PRO A 209 -9.93 18.06 -24.66
CA PRO A 209 -8.48 18.19 -24.78
C PRO A 209 -7.91 19.59 -24.50
N LEU A 210 -8.71 20.66 -24.67
CA LEU A 210 -8.32 22.02 -24.31
C LEU A 210 -7.96 22.17 -22.82
N PHE A 211 -8.43 21.24 -21.98
CA PHE A 211 -8.18 21.26 -20.54
C PHE A 211 -7.13 20.25 -20.08
N TYR A 212 -6.36 19.61 -20.97
CA TYR A 212 -5.31 18.67 -20.57
C TYR A 212 -4.23 19.30 -19.68
N GLY A 213 -3.78 20.51 -20.00
CA GLY A 213 -2.86 21.27 -19.14
C GLY A 213 -3.46 21.57 -17.75
N PRO A 214 -4.63 22.21 -17.66
CA PRO A 214 -5.33 22.41 -16.39
C PRO A 214 -5.61 21.13 -15.60
N LEU A 215 -5.92 20.01 -16.26
CA LEU A 215 -6.14 18.73 -15.62
C LEU A 215 -4.83 18.12 -15.07
N ALA A 216 -3.71 18.29 -15.78
CA ALA A 216 -2.39 17.91 -15.27
C ALA A 216 -2.02 18.68 -13.99
N GLN A 217 -2.27 19.99 -13.97
CA GLN A 217 -2.09 20.80 -12.76
C GLN A 217 -3.02 20.33 -11.62
N TYR A 218 -4.25 19.94 -11.92
CA TYR A 218 -5.18 19.42 -10.93
C TYR A 218 -4.70 18.11 -10.27
N TYR A 219 -4.04 17.22 -11.02
CA TYR A 219 -3.39 16.03 -10.44
C TYR A 219 -2.22 16.41 -9.53
N LEU A 220 -1.36 17.32 -9.98
CA LEU A 220 -0.23 17.79 -9.17
C LEU A 220 -0.71 18.43 -7.86
N ASP A 221 -1.71 19.32 -7.95
CA ASP A 221 -2.30 19.96 -6.78
C ASP A 221 -2.83 18.90 -5.80
N PHE A 222 -3.55 17.88 -6.29
CA PHE A 222 -4.04 16.80 -5.43
C PHE A 222 -2.90 16.04 -4.75
N VAL A 223 -1.89 15.61 -5.50
CA VAL A 223 -0.75 14.85 -4.96
C VAL A 223 -0.06 15.63 -3.84
N GLN A 224 0.27 16.91 -4.10
CA GLN A 224 0.97 17.75 -3.12
C GLN A 224 0.11 18.07 -1.90
N HIS A 225 -1.12 18.53 -2.09
CA HIS A 225 -1.97 18.88 -0.96
C HIS A 225 -2.35 17.65 -0.12
N PHE A 226 -2.51 16.48 -0.73
CA PHE A 226 -2.86 15.26 0.00
C PHE A 226 -1.67 14.76 0.81
N GLU A 227 -0.47 14.78 0.22
CA GLU A 227 0.76 14.46 0.94
C GLU A 227 1.01 15.43 2.09
N ASP A 228 0.89 16.74 1.86
CA ASP A 228 1.06 17.78 2.90
C ASP A 228 0.07 17.59 4.07
N ALA A 229 -1.17 17.19 3.78
CA ALA A 229 -2.21 17.04 4.78
C ALA A 229 -2.13 15.71 5.54
N SER A 230 -1.80 14.60 4.85
CA SER A 230 -1.78 13.25 5.43
C SER A 230 -0.41 12.81 5.94
N GLY A 231 0.67 13.43 5.46
CA GLY A 231 2.04 12.98 5.65
C GLY A 231 2.40 11.70 4.88
N VAL A 232 1.56 11.28 3.92
CA VAL A 232 1.77 10.06 3.11
C VAL A 232 1.77 10.42 1.63
N PRO A 233 2.83 10.09 0.87
CA PRO A 233 2.88 10.38 -0.55
C PRO A 233 1.89 9.51 -1.34
N ILE A 234 1.39 10.06 -2.44
CA ILE A 234 0.71 9.28 -3.47
C ILE A 234 1.78 8.59 -4.33
N HIS A 235 1.92 7.27 -4.18
CA HIS A 235 2.99 6.51 -4.83
C HIS A 235 2.64 6.13 -6.28
N TYR A 236 1.35 5.96 -6.56
CA TYR A 236 0.85 5.58 -7.88
C TYR A 236 -0.31 6.46 -8.30
N LEU A 237 -0.22 7.06 -9.48
CA LEU A 237 -1.31 7.83 -10.07
C LEU A 237 -1.82 7.11 -11.32
N SER A 238 -3.07 6.64 -11.26
CA SER A 238 -3.82 6.24 -12.45
C SER A 238 -4.65 7.42 -12.92
N LEU A 239 -4.52 7.82 -14.19
CA LEU A 239 -5.18 9.04 -14.65
C LEU A 239 -6.70 8.92 -14.68
N PHE A 240 -7.28 7.73 -14.85
CA PHE A 240 -8.73 7.56 -14.82
C PHE A 240 -9.09 6.20 -14.26
N ASN A 241 -10.16 6.15 -13.50
CA ASN A 241 -10.81 4.91 -13.13
C ASN A 241 -11.76 4.51 -14.25
N GLU A 242 -11.69 3.26 -14.71
CA GLU A 242 -12.64 2.67 -15.67
C GLU A 242 -13.02 3.62 -16.84
N PRO A 243 -12.05 4.06 -17.67
CA PRO A 243 -12.23 5.16 -18.61
C PRO A 243 -13.13 4.85 -19.83
N ILE A 244 -13.83 3.72 -19.84
CA ILE A 244 -14.66 3.25 -20.95
C ILE A 244 -16.02 2.82 -20.39
N ASP A 245 -17.07 3.52 -20.81
CA ASP A 245 -18.49 3.25 -20.55
C ASP A 245 -18.88 3.21 -19.05
N SER A 246 -18.10 3.84 -18.16
CA SER A 246 -18.35 3.89 -16.72
C SER A 246 -18.48 5.32 -16.18
N TYR A 247 -17.37 5.97 -15.80
CA TYR A 247 -17.40 7.29 -15.14
C TYR A 247 -17.16 8.43 -16.13
N THR A 248 -15.89 8.69 -16.45
CA THR A 248 -15.46 9.64 -17.49
C THR A 248 -14.92 8.85 -18.67
N ASN A 249 -15.45 9.12 -19.86
CA ASN A 249 -15.04 8.42 -21.08
C ASN A 249 -13.80 9.09 -21.69
N ILE A 250 -12.73 8.32 -21.84
CA ILE A 250 -11.51 8.76 -22.53
C ILE A 250 -10.79 7.54 -23.11
N THR A 251 -10.36 7.65 -24.37
CA THR A 251 -9.71 6.52 -25.06
C THR A 251 -8.31 6.29 -24.51
N THR A 252 -7.79 5.07 -24.62
CA THR A 252 -6.41 4.74 -24.25
C THR A 252 -5.38 5.62 -24.96
N ALA A 253 -5.62 5.98 -26.23
CA ALA A 253 -4.74 6.88 -26.97
C ALA A 253 -4.73 8.30 -26.38
N ALA A 254 -5.90 8.82 -26.00
CA ALA A 254 -6.03 10.12 -25.36
C ALA A 254 -5.45 10.14 -23.93
N ILE A 255 -5.58 9.04 -23.17
CA ILE A 255 -4.86 8.89 -21.88
C ILE A 255 -3.36 8.93 -22.10
N GLY A 256 -2.85 8.25 -23.14
CA GLY A 256 -1.42 8.27 -23.49
C GLY A 256 -0.92 9.67 -23.83
N ASP A 257 -1.69 10.42 -24.62
CA ASP A 257 -1.38 11.81 -24.96
C ASP A 257 -1.38 12.73 -23.72
N LEU A 258 -2.44 12.67 -22.92
CA LEU A 258 -2.54 13.41 -21.65
C LEU A 258 -1.37 13.08 -20.71
N LEU A 259 -1.02 11.80 -20.57
CA LEU A 259 0.06 11.36 -19.72
C LEU A 259 1.41 11.90 -20.19
N VAL A 260 1.78 11.64 -21.45
CA VAL A 260 3.11 11.93 -21.98
C VAL A 260 3.34 13.43 -22.15
N ASN A 261 2.34 14.16 -22.63
CA ASN A 261 2.51 15.56 -23.04
C ASN A 261 2.09 16.58 -21.97
N HIS A 262 1.37 16.16 -20.91
CA HIS A 262 0.89 17.07 -19.88
C HIS A 262 1.18 16.59 -18.46
N VAL A 263 0.67 15.43 -18.05
CA VAL A 263 0.75 14.99 -16.63
C VAL A 263 2.18 14.69 -16.22
N PHE A 264 2.90 13.85 -16.98
CA PHE A 264 4.27 13.47 -16.63
C PHE A 264 5.23 14.68 -16.59
N PRO A 265 5.27 15.59 -17.60
CA PRO A 265 6.08 16.81 -17.52
C PRO A 265 5.72 17.67 -16.29
N THR A 266 4.43 17.87 -16.02
CA THR A 266 3.97 18.70 -14.89
C THR A 266 4.43 18.15 -13.54
N LEU A 267 4.30 16.84 -13.30
CA LEU A 267 4.77 16.21 -12.06
C LEU A 267 6.32 16.22 -11.98
N SER A 268 6.99 15.85 -13.08
CA SER A 268 8.45 15.80 -13.12
C SER A 268 9.12 17.15 -12.90
N GLU A 269 8.57 18.24 -13.42
CA GLU A 269 9.08 19.61 -13.19
C GLU A 269 8.90 20.07 -11.75
N ALA A 270 7.85 19.59 -11.07
CA ALA A 270 7.58 19.85 -9.66
C ALA A 270 8.37 18.95 -8.70
N GLY A 271 9.08 17.93 -9.20
CA GLY A 271 9.81 16.95 -8.39
C GLY A 271 8.90 15.96 -7.66
N SER A 272 7.70 15.75 -8.18
CA SER A 272 6.68 14.80 -7.67
C SER A 272 6.64 13.51 -8.48
#